data_AF-A0AA39WGW2-F1
#
_entry.id   AF-A0AA39WGW2-F1
#
_cell.length_a   1.000
_cell.length_b   1.000
_cell.length_c   1.000
_cell.angle_alpha   90.00
_cell.angle_beta   90.00
_cell.angle_gamma   90.00
#
_symmetry.space_group_name_H-M   'P 1'
#
loop_
_entity.id
_entity.type
_entity.pdbx_description
1 polymer ?
#
loop_
_entity_poly.entity_id
_entity_poly.type
_entity_poly.pdbx_seq_one_letter_code
_entity_poly.pdbx_strand_id
1 'polypeptide(L)'
;WARSALNPANRVDVLPTTTASSSKWRIDGAATFKTRFFAVPLELMRSNRLSPLRIDVFLPDQGDYPSALRQSLDASTGVPLQHPPAVAALGISRYLCRLLDHYCAQHPTFLEGYQRLPFGSRIIIADVVVNIAQAKLEVEPNYSLEGAATSFPVLKQLWTNEIATDQWPPAIDIFSLRTVRQVHDSVTLVRIEEFIDRPELEGHLAIFKSGTDEFHHMLHELKLLLTIPPHPNIIGQPLAVVTKKCGFGGKQGVFGFLIPYLPAGSIRDILPAVRADDPLAVRRGLKWCKQLTSALIHVWKEGGTFYSDLRPDNVLLNAPDTSASGSPDYDVVLCDFEQRGNWHEWCAPEILYPQYLENLRNNRRRFKDSTWDSVIEAYTRYRPPVSGETRVSSRNRPWFSLSKENQEKAMVFSLGLFLYCVFEGLSTVSPSLPYSFSSDPDIAFPQFRRTPVPIRELIERCTADSPLWRAEDVRPKRIVRKEGLLFSDYCVDSECLPRQTAHTVLSTARQSWSYELEKARQFFETDQWKAQIFGRDRPTLKEVMKLL
;
A
#
# COMPACT_ATOMS: atom_id res chain seq x y z
N TRP A 1 -18.78 -37.83 15.00
CA TRP A 1 -19.28 -37.33 13.71
C TRP A 1 -19.87 -35.92 13.82
N ALA A 2 -20.88 -35.68 14.65
CA ALA A 2 -21.58 -34.38 14.74
C ALA A 2 -20.69 -33.13 15.01
N ARG A 3 -19.54 -33.29 15.67
CA ARG A 3 -18.55 -32.20 15.92
C ARG A 3 -17.33 -32.23 14.99
N SER A 4 -17.31 -33.15 14.02
CA SER A 4 -16.15 -33.32 13.13
C SER A 4 -16.13 -32.22 12.07
N ALA A 5 -14.96 -31.68 11.73
CA ALA A 5 -14.77 -30.83 10.56
C ALA A 5 -14.93 -31.60 9.23
N LEU A 6 -14.93 -32.94 9.28
CA LEU A 6 -15.24 -33.76 8.11
C LEU A 6 -16.75 -33.91 7.88
N ASN A 7 -17.59 -33.53 8.85
CA ASN A 7 -19.03 -33.47 8.68
C ASN A 7 -19.37 -32.30 7.73
N PRO A 8 -20.02 -32.55 6.59
CA PRO A 8 -20.41 -31.50 5.64
C PRO A 8 -21.22 -30.36 6.30
N ALA A 9 -22.03 -30.64 7.32
CA ALA A 9 -22.78 -29.60 8.05
C ALA A 9 -21.89 -28.61 8.84
N ASN A 10 -20.63 -28.96 9.09
CA ASN A 10 -19.67 -28.16 9.85
C ASN A 10 -18.56 -27.57 8.97
N ARG A 11 -18.56 -27.81 7.65
CA ARG A 11 -17.54 -27.29 6.72
C ARG A 11 -17.95 -25.94 6.20
N VAL A 12 -17.05 -24.95 6.26
CA VAL A 12 -17.30 -23.59 5.72
C VAL A 12 -17.51 -23.62 4.20
N ASP A 13 -16.95 -24.63 3.54
CA ASP A 13 -16.99 -24.88 2.09
C ASP A 13 -18.23 -25.67 1.61
N VAL A 14 -18.96 -26.32 2.51
CA VAL A 14 -20.28 -26.96 2.22
C VAL A 14 -21.45 -26.05 2.58
N LEU A 15 -21.17 -25.00 3.35
CA LEU A 15 -22.12 -23.93 3.48
C LEU A 15 -22.45 -23.41 2.07
N PRO A 16 -23.73 -23.41 1.64
CA PRO A 16 -24.08 -22.99 0.29
C PRO A 16 -23.41 -21.65 0.07
N THR A 17 -22.67 -21.48 -1.04
CA THR A 17 -22.26 -20.16 -1.50
C THR A 17 -23.52 -19.33 -1.40
N THR A 18 -23.60 -18.47 -0.38
CA THR A 18 -24.63 -17.45 -0.33
C THR A 18 -24.37 -16.71 -1.62
N THR A 19 -25.20 -16.97 -2.63
CA THR A 19 -25.22 -16.17 -3.82
C THR A 19 -25.19 -14.74 -3.31
N ALA A 20 -24.33 -13.90 -3.88
CA ALA A 20 -24.09 -12.53 -3.40
C ALA A 20 -25.39 -11.70 -3.20
N SER A 21 -26.54 -12.22 -3.61
CA SER A 21 -27.89 -11.73 -3.34
C SER A 21 -28.41 -11.82 -1.90
N SER A 22 -27.94 -12.74 -1.02
CA SER A 22 -28.60 -12.94 0.29
C SER A 22 -27.90 -12.34 1.52
N SER A 23 -26.60 -12.04 1.45
CA SER A 23 -25.90 -11.44 2.60
C SER A 23 -26.19 -9.94 2.70
N LYS A 24 -26.26 -9.40 3.92
CA LYS A 24 -26.36 -7.96 4.17
C LYS A 24 -25.00 -7.29 4.21
N TRP A 25 -23.90 -8.04 4.05
CA TRP A 25 -22.53 -7.53 4.12
C TRP A 25 -21.72 -7.93 2.89
N ARG A 26 -20.76 -7.08 2.52
CA ARG A 26 -19.77 -7.33 1.46
C ARG A 26 -18.37 -7.06 2.01
N ILE A 27 -17.40 -7.88 1.61
CA ILE A 27 -15.98 -7.63 1.90
C ILE A 27 -15.35 -6.97 0.68
N ASP A 28 -14.84 -5.76 0.85
CA ASP A 28 -14.22 -4.98 -0.22
C ASP A 28 -12.71 -5.20 -0.33
N GLY A 29 -12.08 -5.73 0.71
CA GLY A 29 -10.65 -5.95 0.77
C GLY A 29 -10.18 -6.26 2.18
N ALA A 30 -8.87 -6.34 2.37
CA ALA A 30 -8.26 -6.64 3.66
C ALA A 30 -6.80 -6.17 3.72
N ALA A 31 -6.36 -5.78 4.92
CA ALA A 31 -5.02 -5.31 5.25
C ALA A 31 -4.40 -6.14 6.40
N THR A 32 -3.18 -5.78 6.80
CA THR A 32 -2.46 -6.35 7.96
C THR A 32 -2.42 -7.88 7.95
N PHE A 33 -1.89 -8.46 6.86
CA PHE A 33 -1.82 -9.93 6.69
C PHE A 33 -3.17 -10.65 6.89
N LYS A 34 -4.27 -9.98 6.50
CA LYS A 34 -5.65 -10.50 6.61
C LYS A 34 -6.11 -10.69 8.05
N THR A 35 -5.66 -9.81 8.95
CA THR A 35 -6.27 -9.64 10.28
C THR A 35 -7.22 -8.44 10.33
N ARG A 36 -7.24 -7.60 9.28
CA ARG A 36 -8.16 -6.47 9.15
C ARG A 36 -8.92 -6.56 7.83
N PHE A 37 -10.25 -6.56 7.86
CA PHE A 37 -11.13 -6.66 6.70
C PHE A 37 -12.03 -5.44 6.54
N PHE A 38 -12.26 -5.03 5.30
CA PHE A 38 -13.12 -3.90 4.95
C PHE A 38 -14.54 -4.40 4.69
N ALA A 39 -15.35 -4.47 5.75
CA ALA A 39 -16.72 -4.95 5.67
C ALA A 39 -17.71 -3.79 5.43
N VAL A 40 -18.59 -3.96 4.45
CA VAL A 40 -19.55 -2.96 3.99
C VAL A 40 -20.97 -3.43 4.23
N PRO A 41 -21.78 -2.71 5.04
CA PRO A 41 -23.19 -3.03 5.25
C PRO A 41 -24.02 -2.60 4.03
N LEU A 42 -24.46 -3.59 3.25
CA LEU A 42 -25.21 -3.39 2.01
C LEU A 42 -26.58 -2.77 2.24
N GLU A 43 -27.20 -2.95 3.40
CA GLU A 43 -28.48 -2.31 3.75
C GLU A 43 -28.35 -0.79 3.85
N LEU A 44 -27.29 -0.29 4.51
CA LEU A 44 -27.00 1.14 4.59
C LEU A 44 -26.54 1.69 3.23
N MET A 45 -25.81 0.91 2.45
CA MET A 45 -25.39 1.30 1.11
C MET A 45 -26.60 1.44 0.15
N ARG A 46 -27.52 0.45 0.13
CA ARG A 46 -28.72 0.47 -0.72
C ARG A 46 -29.71 1.57 -0.34
N SER A 47 -29.83 1.89 0.96
CA SER A 47 -30.65 3.01 1.44
C SER A 47 -29.98 4.37 1.28
N ASN A 48 -28.82 4.43 0.61
CA ASN A 48 -28.03 5.65 0.42
C ASN A 48 -27.73 6.39 1.73
N ARG A 49 -27.40 5.64 2.79
CA ARG A 49 -27.04 6.19 4.10
C ARG A 49 -25.57 5.97 4.43
N LEU A 50 -24.88 5.00 3.83
CA LEU A 50 -23.53 4.62 4.25
C LEU A 50 -22.45 5.69 4.00
N SER A 51 -22.16 6.50 5.01
CA SER A 51 -21.00 7.41 5.02
C SER A 51 -19.67 6.67 5.25
N PRO A 52 -18.54 7.19 4.75
CA PRO A 52 -17.24 6.51 4.79
C PRO A 52 -16.56 6.63 6.17
N LEU A 53 -17.18 6.08 7.21
CA LEU A 53 -16.70 6.17 8.60
C LEU A 53 -15.48 5.27 8.91
N ARG A 54 -15.02 4.45 7.96
CA ARG A 54 -13.86 3.54 8.10
C ARG A 54 -13.99 2.57 9.29
N ILE A 55 -15.15 1.93 9.41
CA ILE A 55 -15.42 0.93 10.44
C ILE A 55 -15.04 -0.45 9.91
N ASP A 56 -13.87 -0.92 10.32
CA ASP A 56 -13.27 -2.16 9.80
C ASP A 56 -13.40 -3.32 10.80
N VAL A 57 -13.33 -4.54 10.28
CA VAL A 57 -13.40 -5.79 11.06
C VAL A 57 -12.01 -6.28 11.39
N PHE A 58 -11.74 -6.60 12.65
CA PHE A 58 -10.46 -7.08 13.17
C PHE A 58 -10.60 -8.51 13.69
N LEU A 59 -9.63 -9.35 13.34
CA LEU A 59 -9.56 -10.76 13.69
C LEU A 59 -8.29 -11.05 14.49
N PRO A 60 -8.26 -12.15 15.25
CA PRO A 60 -7.01 -12.65 15.82
C PRO A 60 -6.07 -13.13 14.71
N ASP A 61 -4.82 -13.40 15.07
CA ASP A 61 -3.86 -13.94 14.12
C ASP A 61 -4.32 -15.33 13.63
N GLN A 62 -3.97 -15.67 12.39
CA GLN A 62 -4.36 -16.95 11.79
C GLN A 62 -3.79 -18.15 12.55
N GLY A 63 -2.67 -17.96 13.25
CA GLY A 63 -2.09 -18.93 14.17
C GLY A 63 -3.00 -19.28 15.34
N ASP A 64 -3.95 -18.41 15.71
CA ASP A 64 -4.91 -18.62 16.78
C ASP A 64 -6.19 -19.32 16.31
N TYR A 65 -6.37 -19.48 14.98
CA TYR A 65 -7.54 -20.17 14.45
C TYR A 65 -7.45 -21.66 14.75
N PRO A 66 -8.59 -22.34 15.04
CA PRO A 66 -8.63 -23.79 15.14
C PRO A 66 -8.05 -24.43 13.88
N SER A 67 -7.12 -25.39 14.04
CA SER A 67 -6.40 -26.03 12.92
C SER A 67 -7.36 -26.60 11.87
N ALA A 68 -8.48 -27.15 12.32
CA ALA A 68 -9.53 -27.72 11.48
C ALA A 68 -10.27 -26.69 10.58
N LEU A 69 -10.20 -25.39 10.89
CA LEU A 69 -10.84 -24.33 10.13
C LEU A 69 -9.90 -23.60 9.16
N ARG A 70 -8.58 -23.66 9.37
CA ARG A 70 -7.62 -22.84 8.61
C ARG A 70 -7.71 -23.06 7.10
N GLN A 71 -7.84 -24.32 6.69
CA GLN A 71 -7.99 -24.68 5.27
C GLN A 71 -9.32 -24.19 4.71
N SER A 72 -10.44 -24.49 5.38
CA SER A 72 -11.79 -24.06 5.00
C SER A 72 -11.99 -22.54 4.96
N LEU A 73 -11.19 -21.79 5.72
CA LEU A 73 -11.20 -20.33 5.76
C LEU A 73 -10.23 -19.69 4.77
N ASP A 74 -9.47 -20.49 4.00
CA ASP A 74 -8.40 -20.02 3.13
C ASP A 74 -7.38 -19.13 3.87
N ALA A 75 -7.15 -19.40 5.16
CA ALA A 75 -6.39 -18.49 6.03
C ALA A 75 -4.98 -18.23 5.45
N SER A 76 -4.22 -19.30 5.20
CA SER A 76 -2.84 -19.21 4.68
C SER A 76 -2.79 -18.71 3.23
N THR A 77 -3.67 -19.23 2.36
CA THR A 77 -3.73 -18.86 0.94
C THR A 77 -4.15 -17.39 0.74
N GLY A 78 -4.95 -16.86 1.67
CA GLY A 78 -5.46 -15.49 1.62
C GLY A 78 -4.44 -14.42 2.00
N VAL A 79 -3.43 -14.74 2.82
CA VAL A 79 -2.43 -13.77 3.35
C VAL A 79 -1.90 -12.83 2.26
N PRO A 80 -1.38 -13.33 1.13
CA PRO A 80 -0.71 -12.46 0.17
C PRO A 80 -1.64 -11.72 -0.77
N LEU A 81 -2.90 -12.14 -0.92
CA LEU A 81 -3.78 -11.66 -1.98
C LEU A 81 -4.05 -10.16 -1.85
N GLN A 82 -3.70 -9.39 -2.87
CA GLN A 82 -4.04 -7.95 -2.95
C GLN A 82 -5.26 -7.68 -3.82
N HIS A 83 -5.57 -8.59 -4.75
CA HIS A 83 -6.69 -8.43 -5.67
C HIS A 83 -8.05 -8.53 -4.94
N PRO A 84 -8.88 -7.47 -4.91
CA PRO A 84 -10.06 -7.44 -4.06
C PRO A 84 -11.12 -8.52 -4.35
N PRO A 85 -11.45 -8.86 -5.61
CA PRO A 85 -12.33 -10.01 -5.90
C PRO A 85 -11.81 -11.33 -5.34
N ALA A 86 -10.49 -11.55 -5.34
CA ALA A 86 -9.90 -12.76 -4.77
C ALA A 86 -10.03 -12.78 -3.24
N VAL A 87 -9.82 -11.63 -2.58
CA VAL A 87 -10.03 -11.47 -1.13
C VAL A 87 -11.50 -11.73 -0.76
N ALA A 88 -12.45 -11.17 -1.51
CA ALA A 88 -13.88 -11.36 -1.26
C ALA A 88 -14.32 -12.84 -1.43
N ALA A 89 -13.62 -13.62 -2.25
CA ALA A 89 -13.91 -15.03 -2.50
C ALA A 89 -13.42 -15.99 -1.40
N LEU A 90 -12.57 -15.53 -0.47
CA LEU A 90 -12.01 -16.35 0.59
C LEU A 90 -13.09 -16.92 1.54
N GLY A 91 -12.82 -18.10 2.09
CA GLY A 91 -13.64 -18.73 3.12
C GLY A 91 -13.82 -17.84 4.35
N ILE A 92 -12.77 -17.16 4.80
CA ILE A 92 -12.85 -16.18 5.90
C ILE A 92 -13.77 -15.00 5.59
N SER A 93 -13.78 -14.50 4.35
CA SER A 93 -14.67 -13.40 3.94
C SER A 93 -16.14 -13.84 4.01
N ARG A 94 -16.45 -15.06 3.55
CA ARG A 94 -17.80 -15.64 3.67
C ARG A 94 -18.20 -15.87 5.13
N TYR A 95 -17.26 -16.34 5.96
CA TYR A 95 -17.47 -16.50 7.40
C TYR A 95 -17.83 -15.17 8.07
N LEU A 96 -17.06 -14.11 7.79
CA LEU A 96 -17.30 -12.77 8.32
C LEU A 96 -18.67 -12.22 7.93
N CYS A 97 -19.06 -12.30 6.66
CA CYS A 97 -20.37 -11.85 6.21
C CYS A 97 -21.51 -12.53 6.99
N ARG A 98 -21.42 -13.85 7.22
CA ARG A 98 -22.44 -14.59 7.98
C ARG A 98 -22.43 -14.26 9.46
N LEU A 99 -21.25 -14.07 10.04
CA LEU A 99 -21.10 -13.66 11.43
C LEU A 99 -21.76 -12.29 11.66
N LEU A 100 -21.51 -11.34 10.75
CA LEU A 100 -22.11 -10.02 10.80
C LEU A 100 -23.63 -10.06 10.52
N ASP A 101 -24.09 -10.90 9.59
CA ASP A 101 -25.53 -11.13 9.37
C ASP A 101 -26.21 -11.69 10.64
N HIS A 102 -25.60 -12.68 11.29
CA HIS A 102 -26.09 -13.27 12.53
C HIS A 102 -26.12 -12.24 13.67
N TYR A 103 -25.04 -11.46 13.82
CA TYR A 103 -24.96 -10.42 14.82
C TYR A 103 -26.05 -9.35 14.64
N CYS A 104 -26.29 -8.91 13.40
CA CYS A 104 -27.36 -7.95 13.09
C CYS A 104 -28.77 -8.53 13.35
N ALA A 105 -28.96 -9.84 13.16
CA ALA A 105 -30.24 -10.49 13.48
C ALA A 105 -30.51 -10.53 14.99
N GLN A 106 -29.45 -10.69 15.81
CA GLN A 106 -29.55 -10.63 17.27
C GLN A 106 -29.62 -9.20 17.82
N HIS A 107 -29.08 -8.22 17.08
CA HIS A 107 -29.03 -6.81 17.46
C HIS A 107 -29.64 -5.93 16.36
N PRO A 108 -30.98 -5.88 16.21
CA PRO A 108 -31.63 -5.19 15.09
C PRO A 108 -31.29 -3.70 14.97
N THR A 109 -30.97 -3.03 16.09
CA THR A 109 -30.63 -1.61 16.15
C THR A 109 -29.15 -1.32 15.84
N PHE A 110 -28.32 -2.34 15.62
CA PHE A 110 -26.89 -2.16 15.38
C PHE A 110 -26.59 -1.27 14.16
N LEU A 111 -27.27 -1.51 13.03
CA LEU A 111 -27.07 -0.71 11.81
C LEU A 111 -27.56 0.74 11.95
N GLU A 112 -28.56 0.99 12.81
CA GLU A 112 -28.99 2.36 13.14
C GLU A 112 -27.93 3.09 13.97
N GLY A 113 -27.30 2.38 14.92
CA GLY A 113 -26.19 2.89 15.72
C GLY A 113 -24.90 3.06 14.92
N TYR A 114 -24.70 2.29 13.84
CA TYR A 114 -23.47 2.27 13.05
C TYR A 114 -23.06 3.67 12.55
N GLN A 115 -24.03 4.49 12.14
CA GLN A 115 -23.75 5.85 11.63
C GLN A 115 -23.32 6.85 12.71
N ARG A 116 -23.60 6.52 13.98
CA ARG A 116 -23.25 7.34 15.14
C ARG A 116 -21.87 6.98 15.69
N LEU A 117 -21.25 5.91 15.20
CA LEU A 117 -19.93 5.50 15.64
C LEU A 117 -18.88 6.56 15.26
N PRO A 118 -17.86 6.73 16.11
CA PRO A 118 -16.69 7.53 15.77
C PRO A 118 -16.02 7.05 14.49
N PHE A 119 -15.41 7.99 13.76
CA PHE A 119 -14.58 7.64 12.62
C PHE A 119 -13.45 6.67 13.04
N GLY A 120 -13.24 5.61 12.26
CA GLY A 120 -12.21 4.61 12.52
C GLY A 120 -12.52 3.64 13.67
N SER A 121 -13.79 3.49 14.07
CA SER A 121 -14.23 2.49 15.04
C SER A 121 -13.98 1.06 14.53
N ARG A 122 -13.95 0.08 15.44
CA ARG A 122 -13.54 -1.29 15.13
C ARG A 122 -14.63 -2.29 15.47
N ILE A 123 -14.82 -3.28 14.61
CA ILE A 123 -15.59 -4.48 14.91
C ILE A 123 -14.58 -5.59 15.21
N ILE A 124 -14.46 -6.01 16.46
CA ILE A 124 -13.47 -6.99 16.90
C ILE A 124 -14.14 -8.34 17.01
N ILE A 125 -13.63 -9.31 16.28
CA ILE A 125 -13.97 -10.72 16.46
C ILE A 125 -12.90 -11.31 17.37
N ALA A 126 -13.26 -11.72 18.58
CA ALA A 126 -12.27 -12.20 19.56
C ALA A 126 -11.77 -13.62 19.22
N ASP A 127 -12.62 -14.45 18.63
CA ASP A 127 -12.34 -15.84 18.31
C ASP A 127 -13.01 -16.31 17.01
N VAL A 128 -12.29 -17.16 16.28
CA VAL A 128 -12.78 -17.81 15.06
C VAL A 128 -13.21 -19.23 15.40
N VAL A 129 -14.51 -19.51 15.35
CA VAL A 129 -15.10 -20.77 15.79
C VAL A 129 -15.99 -21.38 14.72
N VAL A 130 -16.24 -22.70 14.81
CA VAL A 130 -17.04 -23.42 13.80
C VAL A 130 -18.50 -22.95 13.83
N ASN A 131 -19.06 -22.78 15.02
CA ASN A 131 -20.43 -22.32 15.21
C ASN A 131 -20.45 -20.80 15.42
N ILE A 132 -20.90 -20.08 14.41
CA ILE A 132 -21.00 -18.61 14.41
C ILE A 132 -21.80 -18.07 15.60
N ALA A 133 -22.80 -18.81 16.10
CA ALA A 133 -23.59 -18.39 17.26
C ALA A 133 -22.78 -18.34 18.58
N GLN A 134 -21.57 -18.91 18.60
CA GLN A 134 -20.66 -18.91 19.74
C GLN A 134 -19.54 -17.88 19.59
N ALA A 135 -19.36 -17.30 18.41
CA ALA A 135 -18.29 -16.35 18.15
C ALA A 135 -18.55 -15.04 18.92
N LYS A 136 -17.50 -14.49 19.54
CA LYS A 136 -17.60 -13.25 20.30
C LYS A 136 -17.25 -12.06 19.41
N LEU A 137 -18.22 -11.16 19.25
CA LEU A 137 -18.08 -9.89 18.51
C LEU A 137 -18.24 -8.71 19.47
N GLU A 138 -17.29 -7.79 19.44
CA GLU A 138 -17.31 -6.54 20.19
C GLU A 138 -17.16 -5.34 19.23
N VAL A 139 -17.76 -4.22 19.58
CA VAL A 139 -17.63 -2.97 18.82
C VAL A 139 -16.87 -1.98 19.69
N GLU A 140 -15.70 -1.54 19.23
CA GLU A 140 -14.84 -0.60 19.94
C GLU A 140 -14.92 0.78 19.26
N PRO A 141 -15.57 1.78 19.89
CA PRO A 141 -15.62 3.14 19.38
C PRO A 141 -14.25 3.82 19.46
N ASN A 142 -13.80 4.45 18.37
CA ASN A 142 -12.48 5.10 18.32
C ASN A 142 -12.54 6.59 18.71
N TYR A 143 -12.91 6.87 19.96
CA TYR A 143 -13.01 8.25 20.46
C TYR A 143 -11.66 8.95 20.60
N SER A 144 -10.57 8.20 20.82
CA SER A 144 -9.23 8.75 20.94
C SER A 144 -8.78 9.42 19.64
N LEU A 145 -9.12 8.81 18.50
CA LEU A 145 -8.84 9.37 17.19
C LEU A 145 -9.62 10.66 16.93
N GLU A 146 -10.93 10.70 17.23
CA GLU A 146 -11.72 11.92 17.09
C GLU A 146 -11.23 13.05 18.00
N GLY A 147 -10.78 12.71 19.21
CA GLY A 147 -10.16 13.67 20.13
C GLY A 147 -8.87 14.27 19.57
N ALA A 148 -8.03 13.43 18.95
CA ALA A 148 -6.73 13.81 18.39
C ALA A 148 -6.81 14.56 17.03
N ALA A 149 -7.91 14.43 16.28
CA ALA A 149 -8.07 15.06 14.97
C ALA A 149 -7.96 16.60 15.05
N THR A 150 -7.21 17.26 14.17
CA THR A 150 -7.11 18.74 14.17
C THR A 150 -8.34 19.36 13.50
N SER A 151 -8.80 20.53 13.95
CA SER A 151 -9.90 21.23 13.24
C SER A 151 -9.39 21.94 12.00
N PHE A 152 -10.27 22.14 11.02
CA PHE A 152 -9.89 22.79 9.77
C PHE A 152 -9.34 24.22 9.96
N PRO A 153 -9.92 25.09 10.80
CA PRO A 153 -9.36 26.42 11.06
C PRO A 153 -7.97 26.38 11.70
N VAL A 154 -7.73 25.45 12.65
CA VAL A 154 -6.42 25.29 13.28
C VAL A 154 -5.40 24.80 12.26
N LEU A 155 -5.79 23.89 11.37
CA LEU A 155 -4.90 23.42 10.30
C LEU A 155 -4.50 24.56 9.35
N LYS A 156 -5.46 25.41 8.94
CA LYS A 156 -5.17 26.62 8.15
C LYS A 156 -4.19 27.54 8.87
N GLN A 157 -4.41 27.78 10.17
CA GLN A 157 -3.55 28.63 10.98
C GLN A 157 -2.11 28.09 11.06
N LEU A 158 -1.95 26.78 11.22
CA LEU A 158 -0.63 26.12 11.31
C LEU A 158 0.19 26.27 10.03
N TRP A 159 -0.46 26.40 8.86
CA TRP A 159 0.20 26.47 7.55
C TRP A 159 0.03 27.83 6.87
N THR A 160 -0.38 28.89 7.59
CA THR A 160 -0.61 30.24 7.05
C THR A 160 0.59 30.80 6.27
N ASN A 161 1.81 30.46 6.68
CA ASN A 161 3.04 30.95 6.04
C ASN A 161 3.47 30.12 4.82
N GLU A 162 2.79 29.00 4.55
CA GLU A 162 3.19 28.01 3.55
C GLU A 162 2.12 27.82 2.47
N ILE A 163 0.85 28.00 2.81
CA ILE A 163 -0.29 27.83 1.91
C ILE A 163 -1.13 29.10 1.93
N ALA A 164 -1.26 29.75 0.78
CA ALA A 164 -2.10 30.93 0.63
C ALA A 164 -3.59 30.60 0.81
N THR A 165 -4.37 31.55 1.32
CA THR A 165 -5.77 31.36 1.70
C THR A 165 -6.65 30.88 0.53
N ASP A 166 -6.36 31.31 -0.69
CA ASP A 166 -7.05 30.98 -1.93
C ASP A 166 -6.70 29.58 -2.47
N GLN A 167 -5.61 28.97 -2.00
CA GLN A 167 -5.20 27.61 -2.39
C GLN A 167 -5.94 26.54 -1.58
N TRP A 168 -6.58 26.90 -0.47
CA TRP A 168 -7.31 25.94 0.35
C TRP A 168 -8.62 25.50 -0.32
N PRO A 169 -8.84 24.19 -0.50
CA PRO A 169 -10.12 23.71 -0.99
C PRO A 169 -11.20 23.88 0.10
N PRO A 170 -12.48 23.86 -0.29
CA PRO A 170 -13.59 23.92 0.65
C PRO A 170 -13.62 22.70 1.59
N ALA A 171 -14.31 22.85 2.71
CA ALA A 171 -14.58 21.73 3.61
C ALA A 171 -15.89 21.04 3.22
N ILE A 172 -15.92 19.72 3.30
CA ILE A 172 -17.14 18.93 3.11
C ILE A 172 -17.38 18.08 4.36
N ASP A 173 -18.65 17.95 4.77
CA ASP A 173 -19.01 17.04 5.85
C ASP A 173 -18.95 15.59 5.35
N ILE A 174 -18.38 14.68 6.14
CA ILE A 174 -18.29 13.26 5.81
C ILE A 174 -19.67 12.62 5.56
N PHE A 175 -20.73 13.17 6.17
CA PHE A 175 -22.10 12.74 5.98
C PHE A 175 -22.72 13.26 4.67
N SER A 176 -22.03 14.12 3.94
CA SER A 176 -22.34 14.48 2.55
C SER A 176 -21.69 13.54 1.52
N LEU A 177 -20.96 12.52 1.99
CA LEU A 177 -20.31 11.50 1.17
C LEU A 177 -20.98 10.14 1.34
N ARG A 178 -20.99 9.34 0.28
CA ARG A 178 -21.48 7.95 0.29
C ARG A 178 -20.42 6.99 -0.15
N THR A 179 -20.24 5.94 0.64
CA THR A 179 -19.28 4.87 0.34
C THR A 179 -19.77 4.06 -0.85
N VAL A 180 -18.95 4.01 -1.90
CA VAL A 180 -19.15 3.09 -3.02
C VAL A 180 -18.35 1.82 -2.78
N ARG A 181 -17.08 1.97 -2.41
CA ARG A 181 -16.16 0.85 -2.17
C ARG A 181 -14.93 1.26 -1.34
N GLN A 182 -14.48 0.40 -0.44
CA GLN A 182 -13.16 0.52 0.19
C GLN A 182 -12.09 -0.09 -0.74
N VAL A 183 -11.22 0.72 -1.34
CA VAL A 183 -10.25 0.25 -2.34
C VAL A 183 -8.97 -0.24 -1.66
N HIS A 184 -8.51 0.48 -0.65
CA HIS A 184 -7.28 0.20 0.11
C HIS A 184 -7.43 0.62 1.57
N ASP A 185 -6.43 0.38 2.42
CA ASP A 185 -6.43 0.78 3.84
C ASP A 185 -6.50 2.30 4.07
N SER A 186 -6.24 3.12 3.06
CA SER A 186 -6.30 4.58 3.13
C SER A 186 -7.19 5.20 2.05
N VAL A 187 -7.78 4.39 1.17
CA VAL A 187 -8.44 4.85 -0.06
C VAL A 187 -9.86 4.32 -0.13
N THR A 188 -10.83 5.22 -0.12
CA THR A 188 -12.26 4.92 -0.25
C THR A 188 -12.82 5.59 -1.49
N LEU A 189 -13.44 4.83 -2.39
CA LEU A 189 -14.23 5.41 -3.47
C LEU A 189 -15.56 5.89 -2.90
N VAL A 190 -15.84 7.16 -3.09
CA VAL A 190 -17.05 7.82 -2.59
C VAL A 190 -17.81 8.50 -3.71
N ARG A 191 -19.12 8.64 -3.52
CA ARG A 191 -19.98 9.56 -4.28
C ARG A 191 -20.23 10.81 -3.44
N ILE A 192 -20.15 11.97 -4.06
CA ILE A 192 -20.48 13.25 -3.45
C ILE A 192 -22.00 13.45 -3.60
N GLU A 193 -22.73 13.52 -2.50
CA GLU A 193 -24.20 13.67 -2.53
C GLU A 193 -24.65 15.12 -2.43
N GLU A 194 -23.95 15.93 -1.62
CA GLU A 194 -24.28 17.33 -1.42
C GLU A 194 -22.98 18.11 -1.24
N PHE A 195 -22.75 19.13 -2.08
CA PHE A 195 -21.58 19.99 -1.91
C PHE A 195 -21.91 21.43 -2.23
N ILE A 196 -22.37 22.16 -1.21
CA ILE A 196 -22.82 23.55 -1.32
C ILE A 196 -21.75 24.46 -1.95
N ASP A 197 -20.49 24.30 -1.56
CA ASP A 197 -19.39 25.15 -2.05
C ASP A 197 -18.94 24.81 -3.49
N ARG A 198 -19.27 23.60 -3.99
CA ARG A 198 -18.86 23.08 -5.31
C ARG A 198 -19.97 22.21 -5.91
N PRO A 199 -21.14 22.80 -6.25
CA PRO A 199 -22.30 22.05 -6.70
C PRO A 199 -22.06 21.28 -8.01
N GLU A 200 -21.09 21.69 -8.82
CA GLU A 200 -20.71 20.98 -10.04
C GLU A 200 -20.10 19.59 -9.79
N LEU A 201 -19.66 19.31 -8.56
CA LEU A 201 -19.13 18.00 -8.16
C LEU A 201 -20.21 17.07 -7.57
N GLU A 202 -21.45 17.55 -7.42
CA GLU A 202 -22.56 16.71 -6.95
C GLU A 202 -22.79 15.52 -7.88
N GLY A 203 -23.05 14.35 -7.30
CA GLY A 203 -23.19 13.08 -8.01
C GLY A 203 -21.89 12.46 -8.53
N HIS A 204 -20.76 13.19 -8.52
CA HIS A 204 -19.49 12.69 -9.03
C HIS A 204 -18.84 11.67 -8.09
N LEU A 205 -17.99 10.83 -8.67
CA LEU A 205 -17.13 9.92 -7.93
C LEU A 205 -15.81 10.62 -7.59
N ALA A 206 -15.37 10.44 -6.35
CA ALA A 206 -14.09 10.93 -5.87
C ALA A 206 -13.40 9.87 -5.01
N ILE A 207 -12.10 10.01 -4.82
CA ILE A 207 -11.35 9.22 -3.86
C ILE A 207 -11.29 10.00 -2.55
N PHE A 208 -11.84 9.43 -1.49
CA PHE A 208 -11.63 9.90 -0.13
C PHE A 208 -10.40 9.21 0.46
N LYS A 209 -9.32 9.98 0.60
CA LYS A 209 -8.09 9.53 1.23
C LYS A 209 -8.12 9.81 2.72
N SER A 210 -8.05 8.76 3.53
CA SER A 210 -8.17 8.83 4.99
C SER A 210 -7.45 7.66 5.67
N GLY A 211 -6.80 7.90 6.80
CA GLY A 211 -6.21 6.84 7.63
C GLY A 211 -7.02 6.65 8.90
N THR A 212 -7.04 5.43 9.46
CA THR A 212 -7.45 5.21 10.87
C THR A 212 -6.27 5.29 11.83
N ASP A 213 -5.06 5.23 11.27
CA ASP A 213 -3.79 5.22 11.94
C ASP A 213 -2.85 6.18 11.18
N GLU A 214 -1.80 6.67 11.84
CA GLU A 214 -0.72 7.44 11.19
C GLU A 214 -1.14 8.72 10.43
N PHE A 215 -2.15 9.44 10.92
CA PHE A 215 -2.72 10.68 10.35
C PHE A 215 -1.74 11.75 9.83
N HIS A 216 -0.53 11.79 10.36
CA HIS A 216 0.49 12.77 9.97
C HIS A 216 0.98 12.58 8.54
N HIS A 217 0.99 11.35 8.01
CA HIS A 217 1.35 11.08 6.62
C HIS A 217 0.30 11.62 5.65
N MET A 218 -0.98 11.43 5.97
CA MET A 218 -2.10 11.99 5.20
C MET A 218 -2.06 13.53 5.21
N LEU A 219 -1.83 14.16 6.37
CA LEU A 219 -1.71 15.62 6.45
C LEU A 219 -0.49 16.14 5.69
N HIS A 220 0.60 15.38 5.64
CA HIS A 220 1.79 15.74 4.87
C HIS A 220 1.52 15.72 3.36
N GLU A 221 0.84 14.69 2.86
CA GLU A 221 0.42 14.66 1.45
C GLU A 221 -0.53 15.81 1.11
N LEU A 222 -1.54 16.06 1.95
CA LEU A 222 -2.44 17.20 1.78
C LEU A 222 -1.65 18.51 1.65
N LYS A 223 -0.71 18.74 2.57
CA LYS A 223 0.15 19.92 2.54
C LYS A 223 0.94 19.99 1.24
N LEU A 224 1.59 18.90 0.84
CA LEU A 224 2.42 18.86 -0.36
C LEU A 224 1.60 19.16 -1.63
N LEU A 225 0.42 18.56 -1.78
CA LEU A 225 -0.46 18.78 -2.93
C LEU A 225 -1.01 20.22 -3.01
N LEU A 226 -1.08 20.92 -1.87
CA LEU A 226 -1.48 22.33 -1.82
C LEU A 226 -0.31 23.29 -2.08
N THR A 227 0.93 22.84 -1.87
CA THR A 227 2.12 23.69 -2.05
C THR A 227 2.83 23.48 -3.39
N ILE A 228 2.77 22.28 -3.96
CA ILE A 228 3.43 21.98 -5.22
C ILE A 228 2.63 22.61 -6.38
N PRO A 229 3.29 23.28 -7.35
CA PRO A 229 2.59 23.77 -8.53
C PRO A 229 1.91 22.63 -9.30
N PRO A 230 0.77 22.86 -9.97
CA PRO A 230 0.09 21.82 -10.76
C PRO A 230 0.98 21.24 -11.87
N HIS A 231 0.86 19.93 -12.11
CA HIS A 231 1.54 19.23 -13.20
C HIS A 231 0.61 18.15 -13.79
N PRO A 232 0.52 17.98 -15.12
CA PRO A 232 -0.45 17.09 -15.76
C PRO A 232 -0.30 15.60 -15.37
N ASN A 233 0.90 15.18 -14.98
CA ASN A 233 1.19 13.80 -14.57
C ASN A 233 1.35 13.63 -13.04
N ILE A 234 0.85 14.58 -12.25
CA ILE A 234 0.71 14.47 -10.79
C ILE A 234 -0.77 14.55 -10.46
N ILE A 235 -1.24 13.79 -9.47
CA ILE A 235 -2.63 13.85 -9.05
C ILE A 235 -3.01 15.30 -8.72
N GLY A 236 -4.14 15.75 -9.26
CA GLY A 236 -4.55 17.15 -9.16
C GLY A 236 -4.75 17.62 -7.72
N GLN A 237 -4.93 18.93 -7.57
CA GLN A 237 -5.19 19.54 -6.27
C GLN A 237 -6.38 18.87 -5.56
N PRO A 238 -6.36 18.77 -4.22
CA PRO A 238 -7.46 18.19 -3.46
C PRO A 238 -8.78 18.92 -3.74
N LEU A 239 -9.85 18.17 -3.95
CA LEU A 239 -11.17 18.71 -4.27
C LEU A 239 -11.85 19.32 -3.04
N ALA A 240 -11.62 18.72 -1.86
CA ALA A 240 -12.20 19.15 -0.59
C ALA A 240 -11.41 18.59 0.59
N VAL A 241 -11.44 19.27 1.74
CA VAL A 241 -11.05 18.69 3.03
C VAL A 241 -12.26 18.05 3.68
N VAL A 242 -12.18 16.77 4.03
CA VAL A 242 -13.29 16.05 4.65
C VAL A 242 -13.26 16.24 6.15
N THR A 243 -14.38 16.72 6.68
CA THR A 243 -14.56 17.01 8.10
C THR A 243 -15.69 16.19 8.71
N LYS A 244 -15.66 15.99 10.02
CA LYS A 244 -16.76 15.38 10.78
C LYS A 244 -16.88 16.12 12.11
N LYS A 245 -18.12 16.37 12.52
CA LYS A 245 -18.40 16.83 13.88
C LYS A 245 -18.07 15.68 14.87
N CYS A 246 -17.04 15.89 15.69
CA CYS A 246 -16.63 14.94 16.72
C CYS A 246 -17.67 14.86 17.83
N GLY A 247 -17.87 13.67 18.38
CA GLY A 247 -18.84 13.45 19.46
C GLY A 247 -18.48 14.20 20.75
N PHE A 248 -17.19 14.42 21.00
CA PHE A 248 -16.67 15.15 22.16
C PHE A 248 -16.33 16.60 21.81
N GLY A 249 -16.93 17.56 22.53
CA GLY A 249 -16.65 18.99 22.40
C GLY A 249 -17.16 19.65 21.12
N GLY A 250 -17.82 18.91 20.22
CA GLY A 250 -18.49 19.44 19.01
C GLY A 250 -17.54 19.99 17.94
N LYS A 251 -16.22 19.78 18.07
CA LYS A 251 -15.21 20.22 17.11
C LYS A 251 -15.46 19.57 15.75
N GLN A 252 -15.31 20.32 14.66
CA GLN A 252 -15.22 19.75 13.31
C GLN A 252 -13.78 19.32 13.05
N GLY A 253 -13.49 18.03 13.25
CA GLY A 253 -12.18 17.44 13.00
C GLY A 253 -11.97 17.13 11.52
N VAL A 254 -10.73 17.24 11.05
CA VAL A 254 -10.30 16.83 9.70
C VAL A 254 -9.97 15.35 9.71
N PHE A 255 -10.60 14.57 8.82
CA PHE A 255 -10.42 13.11 8.72
C PHE A 255 -9.80 12.64 7.40
N GLY A 256 -9.54 13.57 6.48
CA GLY A 256 -8.91 13.30 5.20
C GLY A 256 -9.24 14.36 4.18
N PHE A 257 -9.08 14.03 2.91
CA PHE A 257 -9.39 14.91 1.79
C PHE A 257 -9.85 14.12 0.56
N LEU A 258 -10.51 14.81 -0.35
CA LEU A 258 -10.95 14.25 -1.63
C LEU A 258 -9.93 14.53 -2.72
N ILE A 259 -9.66 13.56 -3.58
CA ILE A 259 -8.89 13.71 -4.82
C ILE A 259 -9.69 13.15 -6.01
N PRO A 260 -9.35 13.55 -7.25
CA PRO A 260 -10.00 13.02 -8.44
C PRO A 260 -9.95 11.49 -8.52
N TYR A 261 -11.04 10.87 -8.96
CA TYR A 261 -11.08 9.45 -9.25
C TYR A 261 -10.67 9.17 -10.69
N LEU A 262 -9.65 8.33 -10.88
CA LEU A 262 -9.17 7.88 -12.19
C LEU A 262 -9.63 6.44 -12.44
N PRO A 263 -10.67 6.22 -13.27
CA PRO A 263 -11.35 4.92 -13.38
C PRO A 263 -10.53 3.84 -14.07
N ALA A 264 -9.54 4.21 -14.89
CA ALA A 264 -8.65 3.24 -15.54
C ALA A 264 -7.74 2.52 -14.53
N GLY A 265 -7.58 3.06 -13.31
CA GLY A 265 -6.84 2.39 -12.25
C GLY A 265 -5.32 2.45 -12.42
N SER A 266 -4.63 1.57 -11.70
CA SER A 266 -3.16 1.53 -11.66
C SER A 266 -2.60 0.84 -12.90
N ILE A 267 -1.47 1.37 -13.39
CA ILE A 267 -0.70 0.77 -14.48
C ILE A 267 -0.24 -0.66 -14.13
N ARG A 268 -0.09 -0.99 -12.83
CA ARG A 268 0.24 -2.33 -12.32
C ARG A 268 -0.65 -3.42 -12.92
N ASP A 269 -1.96 -3.16 -12.96
CA ASP A 269 -2.95 -4.16 -13.37
C ASP A 269 -3.06 -4.23 -14.91
N ILE A 270 -2.44 -3.28 -15.62
CA ILE A 270 -2.55 -3.08 -17.07
C ILE A 270 -1.30 -3.59 -17.81
N LEU A 271 -0.11 -3.41 -17.23
CA LEU A 271 1.16 -3.82 -17.82
C LEU A 271 1.18 -5.28 -18.31
N PRO A 272 0.67 -6.27 -17.54
CA PRO A 272 0.68 -7.67 -17.99
C PRO A 272 -0.20 -7.92 -19.23
N ALA A 273 -1.32 -7.20 -19.36
CA ALA A 273 -2.31 -7.39 -20.43
C ALA A 273 -1.93 -6.68 -21.74
N VAL A 274 -1.20 -5.56 -21.68
CA VAL A 274 -0.88 -4.71 -22.85
C VAL A 274 0.06 -5.38 -23.87
N ARG A 275 0.60 -6.57 -23.59
CA ARG A 275 1.87 -7.04 -24.21
C ARG A 275 1.83 -8.40 -24.89
N ALA A 276 0.66 -8.93 -25.20
CA ALA A 276 0.55 -10.13 -26.04
C ALA A 276 0.77 -9.82 -27.55
N ASP A 277 1.92 -9.21 -27.92
CA ASP A 277 2.40 -8.98 -29.30
C ASP A 277 2.13 -7.60 -29.97
N ASP A 278 2.04 -6.50 -29.21
CA ASP A 278 1.76 -5.15 -29.76
C ASP A 278 3.03 -4.27 -29.94
N PRO A 279 3.45 -3.92 -31.18
CA PRO A 279 4.52 -2.95 -31.45
C PRO A 279 4.28 -1.56 -30.84
N LEU A 280 3.02 -1.16 -30.61
CA LEU A 280 2.68 0.10 -29.94
C LEU A 280 3.01 0.08 -28.44
N ALA A 281 3.27 -1.10 -27.85
CA ALA A 281 3.62 -1.22 -26.44
C ALA A 281 4.94 -0.53 -26.09
N VAL A 282 5.92 -0.51 -26.99
CA VAL A 282 7.21 0.18 -26.78
C VAL A 282 7.00 1.69 -26.79
N ARG A 283 6.26 2.21 -27.79
CA ARG A 283 5.95 3.65 -27.89
C ARG A 283 5.16 4.13 -26.68
N ARG A 284 4.17 3.35 -26.24
CA ARG A 284 3.37 3.63 -25.05
C ARG A 284 4.23 3.59 -23.78
N GLY A 285 5.10 2.59 -23.64
CA GLY A 285 6.06 2.50 -22.55
C GLY A 285 6.98 3.74 -22.47
N LEU A 286 7.54 4.17 -23.61
CA LEU A 286 8.34 5.40 -23.68
C LEU A 286 7.54 6.64 -23.28
N LYS A 287 6.30 6.80 -23.77
CA LYS A 287 5.42 7.91 -23.39
C LYS A 287 5.21 7.95 -21.88
N TRP A 288 4.81 6.84 -21.29
CA TRP A 288 4.57 6.72 -19.85
C TRP A 288 5.82 7.01 -19.02
N CYS A 289 6.98 6.47 -19.42
CA CYS A 289 8.24 6.74 -18.74
C CYS A 289 8.65 8.22 -18.83
N LYS A 290 8.44 8.89 -19.97
CA LYS A 290 8.69 10.34 -20.11
C LYS A 290 7.79 11.15 -19.19
N GLN A 291 6.49 10.92 -19.24
CA GLN A 291 5.51 11.61 -18.40
C GLN A 291 5.80 11.46 -16.91
N LEU A 292 6.11 10.24 -16.47
CA LEU A 292 6.49 9.99 -15.08
C LEU A 292 7.82 10.68 -14.72
N THR A 293 8.84 10.60 -15.58
CA THR A 293 10.12 11.28 -15.34
C THR A 293 9.91 12.80 -15.24
N SER A 294 9.00 13.37 -16.03
CA SER A 294 8.62 14.79 -15.92
C SER A 294 8.02 15.10 -14.55
N ALA A 295 7.08 14.28 -14.08
CA ALA A 295 6.48 14.42 -12.76
C ALA A 295 7.53 14.37 -11.64
N LEU A 296 8.47 13.43 -11.71
CA LEU A 296 9.54 13.31 -10.71
C LEU A 296 10.47 14.53 -10.72
N ILE A 297 10.83 15.06 -11.90
CA ILE A 297 11.60 16.31 -12.03
C ILE A 297 10.83 17.48 -11.38
N HIS A 298 9.52 17.53 -11.59
CA HIS A 298 8.66 18.57 -11.04
C HIS A 298 8.59 18.52 -9.50
N VAL A 299 8.39 17.33 -8.93
CA VAL A 299 8.45 17.10 -7.46
C VAL A 299 9.80 17.54 -6.91
N TRP A 300 10.88 17.18 -7.61
CA TRP A 300 12.25 17.48 -7.20
C TRP A 300 12.56 18.97 -7.18
N LYS A 301 12.25 19.66 -8.29
CA LYS A 301 12.60 21.06 -8.48
C LYS A 301 11.60 22.02 -7.86
N GLU A 302 10.33 21.87 -8.21
CA GLU A 302 9.26 22.81 -7.86
C GLU A 302 8.68 22.47 -6.50
N GLY A 303 8.54 21.18 -6.18
CA GLY A 303 8.13 20.72 -4.85
C GLY A 303 9.26 20.79 -3.81
N GLY A 304 10.52 20.93 -4.25
CA GLY A 304 11.68 21.02 -3.37
C GLY A 304 11.89 19.78 -2.48
N THR A 305 11.30 18.65 -2.86
CA THR A 305 11.23 17.41 -2.06
C THR A 305 11.45 16.18 -2.95
N PHE A 306 11.49 14.99 -2.36
CA PHE A 306 11.66 13.73 -3.06
C PHE A 306 10.36 12.92 -3.09
N TYR A 307 10.28 11.98 -4.04
CA TYR A 307 9.23 10.97 -4.09
C TYR A 307 9.83 9.60 -3.70
N SER A 308 9.40 9.06 -2.56
CA SER A 308 10.06 7.89 -1.94
C SER A 308 9.44 6.55 -2.27
N ASP A 309 8.24 6.49 -2.87
CA ASP A 309 7.46 5.26 -3.01
C ASP A 309 7.12 4.95 -4.48
N LEU A 310 8.08 5.08 -5.39
CA LEU A 310 7.83 4.84 -6.82
C LEU A 310 7.71 3.35 -7.12
N ARG A 311 6.51 2.96 -7.57
CA ARG A 311 6.15 1.62 -8.06
C ARG A 311 4.90 1.70 -8.95
N PRO A 312 4.61 0.70 -9.80
CA PRO A 312 3.42 0.66 -10.65
C PRO A 312 2.11 0.92 -9.91
N ASP A 313 1.96 0.46 -8.66
CA ASP A 313 0.77 0.67 -7.84
C ASP A 313 0.40 2.15 -7.68
N ASN A 314 1.41 3.03 -7.59
CA ASN A 314 1.23 4.45 -7.32
C ASN A 314 1.20 5.31 -8.60
N VAL A 315 1.12 4.66 -9.77
CA VAL A 315 0.97 5.31 -11.08
C VAL A 315 -0.36 4.90 -11.68
N LEU A 316 -1.27 5.86 -11.79
CA LEU A 316 -2.62 5.68 -12.33
C LEU A 316 -2.67 6.08 -13.79
N LEU A 317 -3.67 5.57 -14.52
CA LEU A 317 -3.96 5.99 -15.88
C LEU A 317 -5.12 6.98 -15.91
N ASN A 318 -4.91 8.10 -16.60
CA ASN A 318 -5.95 9.05 -16.94
C ASN A 318 -6.43 8.80 -18.37
N ALA A 319 -7.74 8.55 -18.52
CA ALA A 319 -8.37 8.36 -19.82
C ALA A 319 -8.67 9.73 -20.43
N PRO A 320 -8.23 10.03 -21.66
CA PRO A 320 -8.74 11.20 -22.35
C PRO A 320 -10.24 11.02 -22.63
N ASP A 321 -11.03 12.07 -22.41
CA ASP A 321 -12.42 12.18 -22.84
C ASP A 321 -12.46 12.28 -24.38
N THR A 322 -12.26 11.17 -25.08
CA THR A 322 -12.70 10.97 -26.47
C THR A 322 -12.38 9.56 -26.93
N SER A 323 -13.43 8.75 -27.04
CA SER A 323 -13.41 7.55 -27.86
C SER A 323 -13.61 7.94 -29.32
N ALA A 324 -12.56 7.81 -30.12
CA ALA A 324 -12.66 7.69 -31.57
C ALA A 324 -11.49 6.84 -32.08
N SER A 325 -11.79 5.59 -32.42
CA SER A 325 -10.93 4.60 -33.10
C SER A 325 -9.53 4.35 -32.51
N GLY A 326 -9.39 3.28 -31.74
CA GLY A 326 -8.09 2.73 -31.32
C GLY A 326 -8.00 2.47 -29.82
N SER A 327 -6.98 1.70 -29.42
CA SER A 327 -6.63 1.51 -28.00
C SER A 327 -6.51 2.88 -27.32
N PRO A 328 -7.24 3.15 -26.22
CA PRO A 328 -7.21 4.45 -25.55
C PRO A 328 -5.77 4.86 -25.20
N ASP A 329 -5.39 6.07 -25.61
CA ASP A 329 -4.07 6.64 -25.35
C ASP A 329 -4.04 7.30 -23.97
N TYR A 330 -3.87 6.49 -22.93
CA TYR A 330 -3.84 6.95 -21.54
C TYR A 330 -2.56 7.74 -21.22
N ASP A 331 -2.72 8.80 -20.42
CA ASP A 331 -1.62 9.48 -19.76
C ASP A 331 -1.41 8.92 -18.35
N VAL A 332 -0.17 8.92 -17.86
CA VAL A 332 0.11 8.49 -16.47
C VAL A 332 -0.05 9.65 -15.49
N VAL A 333 -0.50 9.33 -14.29
CA VAL A 333 -0.64 10.26 -13.17
C VAL A 333 -0.02 9.63 -11.92
N LEU A 334 0.99 10.30 -11.36
CA LEU A 334 1.63 9.91 -10.11
C LEU A 334 0.75 10.33 -8.92
N CYS A 335 0.49 9.40 -8.00
CA CYS A 335 -0.28 9.65 -6.77
C CYS A 335 0.49 9.19 -5.53
N ASP A 336 -0.14 9.28 -4.36
CA ASP A 336 0.37 8.77 -3.08
C ASP A 336 1.68 9.42 -2.61
N PHE A 337 1.57 10.66 -2.10
CA PHE A 337 2.72 11.43 -1.63
C PHE A 337 2.87 11.41 -0.09
N GLU A 338 2.46 10.32 0.55
CA GLU A 338 2.52 10.17 2.01
C GLU A 338 3.94 10.06 2.58
N GLN A 339 4.94 9.81 1.71
CA GLN A 339 6.36 9.65 2.02
C GLN A 339 6.66 8.62 3.14
N ARG A 340 5.99 7.45 3.12
CA ARG A 340 6.21 6.38 4.10
C ARG A 340 7.47 5.52 3.84
N GLY A 341 8.17 5.77 2.74
CA GLY A 341 9.21 4.88 2.23
C GLY A 341 8.64 3.90 1.19
N ASN A 342 9.50 3.03 0.66
CA ASN A 342 9.13 2.05 -0.36
C ASN A 342 9.22 0.62 0.18
N TRP A 343 8.71 -0.33 -0.61
CA TRP A 343 8.98 -1.74 -0.41
C TRP A 343 10.48 -2.01 -0.60
N HIS A 344 10.99 -3.01 0.10
CA HIS A 344 12.42 -3.29 0.14
C HIS A 344 13.01 -3.60 -1.25
N GLU A 345 12.24 -4.24 -2.13
CA GLU A 345 12.62 -4.58 -3.50
C GLU A 345 12.77 -3.35 -4.41
N TRP A 346 12.23 -2.21 -4.00
CA TRP A 346 12.21 -0.96 -4.77
C TRP A 346 13.19 0.10 -4.26
N CYS A 347 13.79 -0.14 -3.09
CA CYS A 347 14.69 0.79 -2.42
C CYS A 347 16.12 0.71 -2.99
N ALA A 348 16.73 1.87 -3.22
CA ALA A 348 18.17 1.97 -3.43
C ALA A 348 18.94 1.49 -2.19
N PRO A 349 20.17 0.94 -2.32
CA PRO A 349 20.97 0.44 -1.19
C PRO A 349 21.13 1.44 -0.03
N GLU A 350 21.32 2.72 -0.35
CA GLU A 350 21.47 3.81 0.61
C GLU A 350 20.19 4.22 1.34
N ILE A 351 19.05 3.64 0.96
CA ILE A 351 17.77 3.72 1.66
C ILE A 351 17.49 2.39 2.37
N LEU A 352 17.65 1.28 1.66
CA LEU A 352 17.30 -0.07 2.10
C LEU A 352 18.05 -0.46 3.38
N TYR A 353 19.38 -0.37 3.37
CA TYR A 353 20.18 -0.84 4.50
C TYR A 353 20.04 0.07 5.73
N PRO A 354 20.03 1.42 5.60
CA PRO A 354 19.65 2.28 6.73
C PRO A 354 18.25 1.99 7.29
N GLN A 355 17.28 1.63 6.44
CA GLN A 355 15.94 1.25 6.90
C GLN A 355 15.96 -0.01 7.79
N TYR A 356 16.83 -0.99 7.50
CA TYR A 356 17.02 -2.14 8.38
C TYR A 356 17.53 -1.73 9.76
N LEU A 357 18.51 -0.82 9.83
CA LEU A 357 19.02 -0.34 11.12
C LEU A 357 17.98 0.49 11.88
N GLU A 358 17.18 1.31 11.19
CA GLU A 358 16.06 2.03 11.78
C GLU A 358 15.03 1.08 12.38
N ASN A 359 14.68 0.02 11.66
CA ASN A 359 13.76 -1.02 12.13
C ASN A 359 14.33 -1.75 13.37
N LEU A 360 15.60 -2.12 13.35
CA LEU A 360 16.28 -2.74 14.50
C LEU A 360 16.32 -1.79 15.71
N ARG A 361 16.69 -0.52 15.50
CA ARG A 361 16.74 0.51 16.56
C ARG A 361 15.37 0.70 17.21
N ASN A 362 14.32 0.82 16.41
CA ASN A 362 12.97 1.03 16.91
C ASN A 362 12.42 -0.21 17.66
N ASN A 363 12.95 -1.40 17.38
CA ASN A 363 12.57 -2.65 18.02
C ASN A 363 13.57 -3.16 19.09
N ARG A 364 14.62 -2.40 19.43
CA ARG A 364 15.65 -2.79 20.43
C ARG A 364 15.08 -3.22 21.78
N ARG A 365 13.98 -2.63 22.22
CA ARG A 365 13.32 -3.02 23.50
C ARG A 365 12.68 -4.41 23.42
N ARG A 366 12.30 -4.85 22.23
CA ARG A 366 11.60 -6.12 21.99
C ARG A 366 12.57 -7.28 21.76
N PHE A 367 13.76 -7.01 21.20
CA PHE A 367 14.76 -8.02 20.88
C PHE A 367 16.10 -7.68 21.57
N LYS A 368 16.53 -8.53 22.52
CA LYS A 368 17.74 -8.33 23.35
C LYS A 368 19.04 -8.80 22.68
N ASP A 369 19.11 -8.81 21.35
CA ASP A 369 20.29 -9.26 20.62
C ASP A 369 21.27 -8.10 20.44
N SER A 370 22.48 -8.25 20.98
CA SER A 370 23.53 -7.22 20.92
C SER A 370 24.40 -7.28 19.66
N THR A 371 24.17 -8.26 18.78
CA THR A 371 24.99 -8.49 17.57
C THR A 371 25.10 -7.23 16.68
N TRP A 372 24.05 -6.41 16.65
CA TRP A 372 23.98 -5.21 15.80
C TRP A 372 24.25 -3.90 16.55
N ASP A 373 24.57 -3.95 17.84
CA ASP A 373 24.59 -2.74 18.66
C ASP A 373 25.65 -1.74 18.21
N SER A 374 26.87 -2.21 17.90
CA SER A 374 27.96 -1.36 17.42
C SER A 374 27.63 -0.70 16.08
N VAL A 375 26.94 -1.42 15.18
CA VAL A 375 26.52 -0.91 13.86
C VAL A 375 25.40 0.11 14.01
N ILE A 376 24.40 -0.15 14.86
CA ILE A 376 23.31 0.79 15.17
C ILE A 376 23.87 2.07 15.81
N GLU A 377 24.84 1.95 16.72
CA GLU A 377 25.51 3.09 17.35
C GLU A 377 26.35 3.90 16.35
N ALA A 378 27.10 3.23 15.48
CA ALA A 378 27.81 3.89 14.39
C ALA A 378 26.84 4.66 13.48
N TYR A 379 25.78 4.00 13.01
CA TYR A 379 24.74 4.63 12.20
C TYR A 379 24.11 5.85 12.89
N THR A 380 23.78 5.73 14.17
CA THR A 380 23.18 6.83 14.96
C THR A 380 24.15 8.00 15.11
N ARG A 381 25.47 7.76 15.17
CA ARG A 381 26.48 8.84 15.17
C ARG A 381 26.57 9.56 13.83
N TYR A 382 26.49 8.82 12.72
CA TYR A 382 26.49 9.43 11.38
C TYR A 382 25.18 10.14 11.05
N ARG A 383 24.06 9.65 11.57
CA ARG A 383 22.70 10.17 11.32
C ARG A 383 21.96 10.36 12.65
N PRO A 384 22.39 11.33 13.47
CA PRO A 384 21.74 11.60 14.74
C PRO A 384 20.30 12.08 14.49
N PRO A 385 19.36 11.78 15.40
CA PRO A 385 18.06 12.45 15.40
C PRO A 385 18.25 13.96 15.38
N VAL A 386 17.60 14.66 14.45
CA VAL A 386 17.65 16.11 14.37
C VAL A 386 16.61 16.71 15.32
N SER A 387 17.00 17.76 16.06
CA SER A 387 16.06 18.52 16.89
C SER A 387 14.98 19.16 16.01
N GLY A 388 13.71 18.96 16.34
CA GLY A 388 12.58 19.48 15.56
C GLY A 388 12.14 18.58 14.40
N GLU A 389 12.58 17.31 14.33
CA GLU A 389 12.04 16.34 13.37
C GLU A 389 10.51 16.24 13.47
N THR A 390 9.86 16.34 12.31
CA THR A 390 8.44 16.02 12.18
C THR A 390 8.21 14.51 12.37
N ARG A 391 6.96 14.12 12.66
CA ARG A 391 6.60 12.69 12.71
C ARG A 391 6.85 11.95 11.39
N VAL A 392 6.67 12.63 10.26
CA VAL A 392 6.97 12.06 8.93
C VAL A 392 8.47 11.86 8.75
N SER A 393 9.27 12.90 9.04
CA SER A 393 10.72 12.83 8.84
C SER A 393 11.41 11.82 9.77
N SER A 394 10.94 11.69 11.00
CA SER A 394 11.45 10.69 11.95
C SER A 394 11.12 9.25 11.57
N ARG A 395 10.00 9.01 10.87
CA ARG A 395 9.60 7.67 10.40
C ARG A 395 10.22 7.28 9.07
N ASN A 396 10.59 8.25 8.25
CA ASN A 396 11.30 8.03 6.98
C ASN A 396 12.72 8.62 6.99
N ARG A 397 13.42 8.48 8.13
CA ARG A 397 14.75 9.07 8.33
C ARG A 397 15.77 8.68 7.24
N PRO A 398 15.79 7.44 6.70
CA PRO A 398 16.72 7.08 5.63
C PRO A 398 16.71 8.04 4.44
N TRP A 399 15.53 8.53 4.04
CA TRP A 399 15.40 9.52 2.97
C TRP A 399 15.72 10.95 3.43
N PHE A 400 15.16 11.39 4.57
CA PHE A 400 15.34 12.76 5.05
C PHE A 400 16.77 13.10 5.48
N SER A 401 17.58 12.09 5.80
CA SER A 401 18.99 12.26 6.16
C SER A 401 19.94 12.29 4.96
N LEU A 402 19.47 12.01 3.75
CA LEU A 402 20.28 12.13 2.54
C LEU A 402 20.43 13.60 2.13
N SER A 403 21.59 13.91 1.53
CA SER A 403 21.75 15.16 0.78
C SER A 403 20.75 15.20 -0.38
N LYS A 404 20.46 16.41 -0.88
CA LYS A 404 19.57 16.57 -2.01
C LYS A 404 20.01 15.76 -3.23
N GLU A 405 21.29 15.80 -3.56
CA GLU A 405 21.84 15.01 -4.67
C GLU A 405 21.60 13.51 -4.49
N ASN A 406 21.87 12.97 -3.30
CA ASN A 406 21.64 11.55 -3.02
C ASN A 406 20.15 11.17 -3.04
N GLN A 407 19.25 12.07 -2.63
CA GLN A 407 17.80 11.84 -2.77
C GLN A 407 17.40 11.70 -4.24
N GLU A 408 17.92 12.56 -5.12
CA GLU A 408 17.68 12.45 -6.56
C GLU A 408 18.24 11.12 -7.11
N LYS A 409 19.45 10.73 -6.72
CA LYS A 409 20.05 9.44 -7.14
C LYS A 409 19.23 8.23 -6.66
N ALA A 410 18.65 8.29 -5.46
CA ALA A 410 17.76 7.25 -4.96
C ALA A 410 16.43 7.21 -5.73
N MET A 411 15.86 8.37 -6.12
CA MET A 411 14.68 8.43 -7.00
C MET A 411 14.98 7.83 -8.38
N VAL A 412 16.15 8.11 -8.94
CA VAL A 412 16.59 7.54 -10.23
C VAL A 412 16.71 6.01 -10.17
N PHE A 413 17.15 5.45 -9.05
CA PHE A 413 17.19 4.01 -8.85
C PHE A 413 15.79 3.38 -8.96
N SER A 414 14.81 3.90 -8.22
CA SER A 414 13.43 3.41 -8.29
C SER A 414 12.81 3.67 -9.68
N LEU A 415 13.18 4.75 -10.37
CA LEU A 415 12.80 4.99 -11.77
C LEU A 415 13.36 3.93 -12.71
N GLY A 416 14.61 3.49 -12.51
CA GLY A 416 15.21 2.37 -13.23
C GLY A 416 14.41 1.07 -13.08
N LEU A 417 13.97 0.77 -11.86
CA LEU A 417 13.11 -0.38 -11.59
C LEU A 417 11.70 -0.25 -12.18
N PHE A 418 11.16 0.97 -12.21
CA PHE A 418 9.89 1.25 -12.86
C PHE A 418 9.99 1.06 -14.39
N LEU A 419 11.04 1.59 -15.01
CA LEU A 419 11.37 1.37 -16.43
C LEU A 419 11.42 -0.14 -16.72
N TYR A 420 12.12 -0.92 -15.90
CA TYR A 420 12.16 -2.37 -16.00
C TYR A 420 10.75 -3.00 -16.00
N CYS A 421 9.89 -2.63 -15.05
CA CYS A 421 8.52 -3.17 -14.99
C CYS A 421 7.70 -2.79 -16.24
N VAL A 422 7.80 -1.54 -16.70
CA VAL A 422 7.12 -1.09 -17.92
C VAL A 422 7.61 -1.88 -19.14
N PHE A 423 8.91 -2.07 -19.29
CA PHE A 423 9.52 -2.68 -20.47
C PHE A 423 9.60 -4.20 -20.46
N GLU A 424 9.39 -4.86 -19.32
CA GLU A 424 9.13 -6.29 -19.24
C GLU A 424 7.62 -6.62 -19.22
N GLY A 425 6.77 -5.67 -18.82
CA GLY A 425 5.31 -5.84 -18.72
C GLY A 425 4.90 -6.50 -17.40
N LEU A 426 5.50 -6.07 -16.30
CA LEU A 426 5.36 -6.69 -14.98
C LEU A 426 4.58 -5.79 -14.03
N SER A 427 3.81 -6.41 -13.14
CA SER A 427 3.15 -5.73 -12.02
C SER A 427 4.15 -5.27 -10.95
N THR A 428 5.27 -5.98 -10.79
CA THR A 428 6.34 -5.67 -9.83
C THR A 428 7.69 -6.23 -10.30
N VAL A 429 8.78 -5.84 -9.65
CA VAL A 429 10.16 -6.19 -10.03
C VAL A 429 10.54 -7.66 -9.79
N SER A 430 9.85 -8.34 -8.86
CA SER A 430 10.08 -9.74 -8.53
C SER A 430 8.88 -10.36 -7.82
N PRO A 431 8.73 -11.71 -7.85
CA PRO A 431 7.71 -12.39 -7.06
C PRO A 431 7.84 -12.02 -5.58
N SER A 432 6.74 -11.58 -4.97
CA SER A 432 6.71 -11.15 -3.57
C SER A 432 6.15 -12.24 -2.67
N LEU A 433 6.79 -12.47 -1.53
CA LEU A 433 6.27 -13.36 -0.48
C LEU A 433 5.03 -12.79 0.22
N PRO A 434 5.04 -11.52 0.69
CA PRO A 434 3.88 -10.93 1.36
C PRO A 434 2.76 -10.48 0.41
N TYR A 435 3.03 -10.33 -0.90
CA TYR A 435 2.05 -9.80 -1.85
C TYR A 435 1.84 -10.73 -3.05
N SER A 436 0.60 -10.80 -3.52
CA SER A 436 0.19 -11.48 -4.76
C SER A 436 -0.82 -10.61 -5.48
N PHE A 437 -0.57 -10.37 -6.76
CA PHE A 437 -1.40 -9.56 -7.62
C PHE A 437 -2.25 -10.43 -8.56
N SER A 438 -3.06 -9.81 -9.40
CA SER A 438 -3.82 -10.52 -10.45
C SER A 438 -2.91 -11.28 -11.42
N SER A 439 -1.71 -10.74 -11.67
CA SER A 439 -0.64 -11.38 -12.43
C SER A 439 0.68 -11.18 -11.68
N ASP A 440 1.18 -12.24 -11.06
CA ASP A 440 2.51 -12.24 -10.47
C ASP A 440 3.58 -12.37 -11.57
N PRO A 441 4.75 -11.71 -11.42
CA PRO A 441 5.80 -11.76 -12.43
C PRO A 441 6.43 -13.15 -12.52
N ASP A 442 6.79 -13.59 -13.72
CA ASP A 442 7.45 -14.87 -13.97
C ASP A 442 8.98 -14.74 -14.06
N ILE A 443 9.49 -13.52 -14.13
CA ILE A 443 10.91 -13.16 -14.07
C ILE A 443 11.15 -12.18 -12.93
N ALA A 444 12.41 -12.03 -12.52
CA ALA A 444 12.81 -11.09 -11.49
C ALA A 444 14.01 -10.27 -11.96
N PHE A 445 14.04 -8.98 -11.61
CA PHE A 445 15.21 -8.14 -11.82
C PHE A 445 16.46 -8.81 -11.20
N PRO A 446 17.61 -8.85 -11.89
CA PRO A 446 17.95 -8.11 -13.11
C PRO A 446 17.82 -8.91 -14.42
N GLN A 447 16.94 -9.91 -14.49
CA GLN A 447 16.76 -10.69 -15.73
C GLN A 447 15.90 -9.93 -16.73
N PHE A 448 16.39 -9.75 -17.96
CA PHE A 448 15.63 -9.12 -19.04
C PHE A 448 15.21 -10.16 -20.08
N ARG A 449 13.97 -10.06 -20.54
CA ARG A 449 13.46 -10.89 -21.64
C ARG A 449 13.07 -10.03 -22.83
N ARG A 450 12.43 -8.88 -22.59
CA ARG A 450 11.75 -8.09 -23.63
C ARG A 450 12.32 -6.68 -23.80
N THR A 451 13.01 -6.16 -22.79
CA THR A 451 13.49 -4.78 -22.80
C THR A 451 14.50 -4.55 -23.94
N PRO A 452 14.28 -3.55 -24.81
CA PRO A 452 15.22 -3.16 -25.86
C PRO A 452 16.59 -2.78 -25.29
N VAL A 453 17.67 -3.09 -26.03
CA VAL A 453 19.05 -2.87 -25.57
C VAL A 453 19.31 -1.45 -25.06
N PRO A 454 18.93 -0.36 -25.76
CA PRO A 454 19.19 1.00 -25.27
C PRO A 454 18.47 1.31 -23.94
N ILE A 455 17.29 0.73 -23.73
CA ILE A 455 16.55 0.89 -22.47
C ILE A 455 17.15 0.03 -21.37
N ARG A 456 17.67 -1.15 -21.69
CA ARG A 456 18.40 -2.00 -20.75
C ARG A 456 19.65 -1.27 -20.23
N GLU A 457 20.44 -0.68 -21.12
CA GLU A 457 21.61 0.12 -20.75
C GLU A 457 21.23 1.31 -19.86
N LEU A 458 20.10 1.97 -20.13
CA LEU A 458 19.58 3.03 -19.26
C LEU A 458 19.20 2.50 -17.87
N ILE A 459 18.49 1.36 -17.80
CA ILE A 459 18.09 0.73 -16.53
C ILE A 459 19.34 0.32 -15.72
N GLU A 460 20.33 -0.29 -16.38
CA GLU A 460 21.62 -0.65 -15.79
C GLU A 460 22.29 0.58 -15.19
N ARG A 461 22.36 1.70 -15.93
CA ARG A 461 22.92 2.96 -15.41
C ARG A 461 22.13 3.54 -14.25
N CYS A 462 20.79 3.53 -14.33
CA CYS A 462 19.93 3.98 -13.22
C CYS A 462 20.12 3.14 -11.94
N THR A 463 20.60 1.89 -12.08
CA THR A 463 20.73 0.92 -10.98
C THR A 463 22.17 0.42 -10.81
N ALA A 464 23.18 1.16 -11.26
CA ALA A 464 24.56 0.68 -11.49
C ALA A 464 25.28 0.11 -10.25
N ASP A 465 24.83 0.50 -9.05
CA ASP A 465 25.35 0.05 -7.76
C ASP A 465 24.40 -0.91 -7.03
N SER A 466 23.38 -1.42 -7.73
CA SER A 466 22.52 -2.48 -7.20
C SER A 466 23.36 -3.72 -6.89
N PRO A 467 23.28 -4.27 -5.67
CA PRO A 467 23.95 -5.53 -5.35
C PRO A 467 23.48 -6.67 -6.25
N LEU A 468 22.28 -6.54 -6.84
CA LEU A 468 21.69 -7.56 -7.72
C LEU A 468 22.48 -7.80 -9.02
N TRP A 469 23.34 -6.87 -9.44
CA TRP A 469 24.19 -7.03 -10.64
C TRP A 469 25.41 -7.94 -10.43
N ARG A 470 25.79 -8.24 -9.19
CA ARG A 470 26.99 -9.02 -8.89
C ARG A 470 26.71 -10.50 -9.12
N ALA A 471 27.28 -11.06 -10.19
CA ALA A 471 27.09 -12.47 -10.59
C ALA A 471 27.64 -13.48 -9.55
N GLU A 472 28.52 -13.05 -8.64
CA GLU A 472 29.13 -13.88 -7.58
C GLU A 472 28.26 -14.04 -6.33
N ASP A 473 27.15 -13.30 -6.23
CA ASP A 473 26.13 -13.55 -5.22
C ASP A 473 25.35 -14.82 -5.63
N VAL A 474 25.91 -15.99 -5.31
CA VAL A 474 25.16 -17.25 -5.25
C VAL A 474 23.88 -16.93 -4.50
N ARG A 475 22.74 -16.83 -5.20
CA ARG A 475 21.49 -16.40 -4.58
C ARG A 475 21.29 -17.26 -3.34
N PRO A 476 21.30 -16.68 -2.12
CA PRO A 476 21.10 -17.48 -0.92
C PRO A 476 19.76 -18.18 -1.07
N LYS A 477 19.68 -19.43 -0.61
CA LYS A 477 18.47 -20.25 -0.64
C LYS A 477 17.25 -19.40 -0.27
N ARG A 478 16.35 -19.21 -1.22
CA ARG A 478 15.19 -18.33 -1.05
C ARG A 478 14.00 -19.12 -0.59
N ILE A 479 13.10 -18.41 0.06
CA ILE A 479 11.75 -18.88 0.28
C ILE A 479 10.93 -18.49 -0.95
N VAL A 480 10.19 -19.45 -1.48
CA VAL A 480 9.21 -19.25 -2.54
C VAL A 480 7.84 -19.62 -2.04
N ARG A 481 6.82 -18.94 -2.56
CA ARG A 481 5.43 -19.27 -2.29
C ARG A 481 4.86 -20.11 -3.42
N LYS A 482 4.27 -21.26 -3.11
CA LYS A 482 3.56 -22.11 -4.07
C LYS A 482 2.28 -22.61 -3.41
N GLU A 483 1.13 -22.43 -4.08
CA GLU A 483 -0.19 -22.89 -3.59
C GLU A 483 -0.52 -22.44 -2.14
N GLY A 484 -0.16 -21.21 -1.78
CA GLY A 484 -0.42 -20.67 -0.43
C GLY A 484 0.52 -21.17 0.66
N LEU A 485 1.50 -22.02 0.32
CA LEU A 485 2.52 -22.53 1.23
C LEU A 485 3.90 -21.97 0.89
N LEU A 486 4.81 -22.03 1.86
CA LEU A 486 6.19 -21.57 1.73
C LEU A 486 7.13 -22.78 1.59
N PHE A 487 8.04 -22.71 0.63
CA PHE A 487 9.05 -23.72 0.36
C PHE A 487 10.42 -23.08 0.21
N SER A 488 11.48 -23.85 0.45
CA SER A 488 12.81 -23.48 -0.06
C SER A 488 12.87 -23.75 -1.56
N ASP A 489 13.44 -22.80 -2.29
CA ASP A 489 13.67 -22.81 -3.75
C ASP A 489 14.34 -24.08 -4.31
N TYR A 490 15.07 -24.86 -3.50
CA TYR A 490 15.69 -26.15 -3.87
C TYR A 490 14.71 -27.28 -4.22
N CYS A 491 13.43 -27.15 -3.89
CA CYS A 491 12.48 -28.27 -3.92
C CYS A 491 11.24 -28.01 -4.79
N VAL A 492 11.31 -27.03 -5.70
CA VAL A 492 10.20 -26.72 -6.61
C VAL A 492 10.08 -27.75 -7.73
N ASP A 493 11.18 -28.45 -8.05
CA ASP A 493 11.18 -29.63 -8.92
C ASP A 493 10.51 -30.81 -8.20
N SER A 494 9.62 -31.47 -8.93
CA SER A 494 8.44 -32.25 -8.50
C SER A 494 8.63 -33.40 -7.49
N GLU A 495 9.84 -33.70 -7.03
CA GLU A 495 10.11 -34.86 -6.15
C GLU A 495 10.22 -34.53 -4.64
N CYS A 496 10.31 -33.26 -4.26
CA CYS A 496 10.57 -32.87 -2.85
C CYS A 496 9.42 -32.13 -2.13
N LEU A 497 8.35 -31.76 -2.83
CA LEU A 497 7.22 -30.98 -2.30
C LEU A 497 6.57 -31.57 -1.02
N PRO A 498 6.42 -32.90 -0.84
CA PRO A 498 5.81 -33.45 0.38
C PRO A 498 6.75 -33.51 1.60
N ARG A 499 8.04 -33.17 1.47
CA ARG A 499 9.07 -33.49 2.49
C ARG A 499 9.65 -32.30 3.25
N GLN A 500 9.30 -31.06 2.92
CA GLN A 500 9.85 -29.91 3.64
C GLN A 500 9.07 -29.64 4.93
N THR A 501 9.79 -29.59 6.04
CA THR A 501 9.22 -29.24 7.34
C THR A 501 9.24 -27.73 7.55
N ALA A 502 8.35 -27.20 8.41
CA ALA A 502 8.39 -25.79 8.82
C ALA A 502 9.78 -25.37 9.35
N HIS A 503 10.50 -26.30 9.99
CA HIS A 503 11.87 -26.06 10.46
C HIS A 503 12.84 -25.78 9.29
N THR A 504 12.76 -26.55 8.20
CA THR A 504 13.58 -26.35 6.99
C THR A 504 13.30 -25.01 6.31
N VAL A 505 12.03 -24.62 6.22
CA VAL A 505 11.61 -23.33 5.68
C VAL A 505 12.15 -22.20 6.56
N LEU A 506 12.00 -22.30 7.89
CA LEU A 506 12.50 -21.30 8.82
C LEU A 506 14.03 -21.19 8.82
N SER A 507 14.76 -22.31 8.75
CA SER A 507 16.23 -22.29 8.70
C SER A 507 16.72 -21.66 7.41
N THR A 508 16.07 -21.94 6.28
CA THR A 508 16.34 -21.31 4.99
C THR A 508 16.07 -19.80 5.03
N ALA A 509 14.92 -19.39 5.57
CA ALA A 509 14.57 -17.98 5.73
C ALA A 509 15.59 -17.24 6.60
N ARG A 510 16.02 -17.85 7.72
CA ARG A 510 17.08 -17.29 8.58
C ARG A 510 18.39 -17.15 7.85
N GLN A 511 18.83 -18.16 7.10
CA GLN A 511 20.05 -18.08 6.31
C GLN A 511 19.98 -16.95 5.27
N SER A 512 18.86 -16.81 4.57
CA SER A 512 18.63 -15.72 3.61
C SER A 512 18.71 -14.35 4.28
N TRP A 513 18.07 -14.18 5.44
CA TRP A 513 18.13 -12.92 6.18
C TRP A 513 19.52 -12.64 6.76
N SER A 514 20.24 -13.65 7.26
CA SER A 514 21.62 -13.48 7.74
C SER A 514 22.54 -13.00 6.62
N TYR A 515 22.40 -13.56 5.42
CA TYR A 515 23.13 -13.09 4.24
C TYR A 515 22.76 -11.66 3.84
N GLU A 516 21.46 -11.34 3.85
CA GLU A 516 20.98 -9.98 3.55
C GLU A 516 21.53 -8.94 4.53
N LEU A 517 21.52 -9.25 5.83
CA LEU A 517 22.05 -8.38 6.86
C LEU A 517 23.58 -8.25 6.76
N GLU A 518 24.30 -9.30 6.37
CA GLU A 518 25.75 -9.20 6.15
C GLU A 518 26.09 -8.23 5.00
N LYS A 519 25.30 -8.21 3.92
CA LYS A 519 25.44 -7.18 2.88
C LYS A 519 25.21 -5.77 3.43
N ALA A 520 24.22 -5.61 4.32
CA ALA A 520 23.99 -4.33 4.99
C ALA A 520 25.21 -3.92 5.82
N ARG A 521 25.82 -4.86 6.57
CA ARG A 521 27.05 -4.60 7.35
C ARG A 521 28.19 -4.13 6.45
N GLN A 522 28.46 -4.87 5.37
CA GLN A 522 29.49 -4.52 4.39
C GLN A 522 29.24 -3.15 3.76
N PHE A 523 27.99 -2.82 3.44
CA PHE A 523 27.62 -1.51 2.91
C PHE A 523 28.05 -0.36 3.83
N PHE A 524 27.85 -0.51 5.16
CA PHE A 524 28.26 0.51 6.13
C PHE A 524 29.78 0.65 6.30
N GLU A 525 30.56 -0.31 5.80
CA GLU A 525 32.02 -0.27 5.81
C GLU A 525 32.60 0.39 4.54
N THR A 526 31.78 0.62 3.51
CA THR A 526 32.20 1.21 2.23
C THR A 526 32.62 2.68 2.35
N ASP A 527 33.50 3.10 1.43
CA ASP A 527 33.89 4.52 1.32
C ASP A 527 32.73 5.41 0.86
N GLN A 528 31.80 4.88 0.07
CA GLN A 528 30.57 5.59 -0.31
C GLN A 528 29.73 5.95 0.91
N TRP A 529 29.55 5.01 1.84
CA TRP A 529 28.88 5.29 3.11
C TRP A 529 29.65 6.30 3.95
N LYS A 530 30.96 6.14 4.12
CA LYS A 530 31.78 7.06 4.93
C LYS A 530 31.79 8.49 4.36
N ALA A 531 31.84 8.62 3.03
CA ALA A 531 31.82 9.90 2.34
C ALA A 531 30.41 10.48 2.19
N GLN A 532 29.36 9.69 2.43
CA GLN A 532 27.95 10.03 2.16
C GLN A 532 27.73 10.45 0.69
N ILE A 533 28.34 9.73 -0.26
CA ILE A 533 28.18 9.94 -1.70
C ILE A 533 27.70 8.63 -2.31
N PHE A 534 26.46 8.59 -2.79
CA PHE A 534 25.80 7.38 -3.27
C PHE A 534 25.41 7.51 -4.75
N GLY A 535 25.33 6.39 -5.46
CA GLY A 535 24.85 6.37 -6.85
C GLY A 535 25.62 7.29 -7.81
N ARG A 536 26.93 7.47 -7.61
CA ARG A 536 27.77 8.40 -8.40
C ARG A 536 27.64 8.18 -9.91
N ASP A 537 27.52 6.93 -10.32
CA ASP A 537 27.43 6.54 -11.74
C ASP A 537 25.98 6.55 -12.27
N ARG A 538 24.98 6.74 -11.39
CA ARG A 538 23.59 6.88 -11.80
C ARG A 538 23.39 8.25 -12.47
N PRO A 539 22.58 8.36 -13.53
CA PRO A 539 22.22 9.66 -14.11
C PRO A 539 21.39 10.51 -13.13
N THR A 540 21.20 11.78 -13.44
CA THR A 540 20.19 12.66 -12.85
C THR A 540 18.83 12.43 -13.51
N LEU A 541 17.73 12.89 -12.91
CA LEU A 541 16.40 12.76 -13.50
C LEU A 541 16.33 13.47 -14.87
N LYS A 542 17.01 14.60 -15.02
CA LYS A 542 17.11 15.34 -16.30
C LYS A 542 17.82 14.54 -17.38
N GLU A 543 18.90 13.84 -17.02
CA GLU A 543 19.65 13.02 -17.97
C GLU A 543 18.83 11.80 -18.39
N VAL A 544 18.10 11.16 -17.47
CA VAL A 544 17.15 10.09 -17.80
C VAL A 544 16.10 10.60 -18.80
N MET A 545 15.50 11.77 -18.54
CA MET A 545 14.53 12.39 -19.46
C MET A 545 15.11 12.62 -20.86
N LYS A 546 16.37 13.04 -20.96
CA LYS A 546 17.04 13.28 -22.26
C LYS A 546 17.34 11.99 -23.03
N LEU A 547 17.58 10.89 -22.31
CA LEU A 547 17.89 9.58 -22.90
C LEU A 547 16.63 8.83 -23.36
N LEU A 548 15.49 9.08 -22.72
CA LEU A 548 14.17 8.62 -23.16
C LEU A 548 13.70 9.39 -24.39
#